data_AF-A0A8J4PKQ6-F1
#
_entry.id   AF-A0A8J4PKQ6-F1
#
_cell.length_a   1.000
_cell.length_b   1.000
_cell.length_c   1.000
_cell.angle_alpha   90.00
_cell.angle_beta   90.00
_cell.angle_gamma   90.00
#
_symmetry.space_group_name_H-M   'P 1'
#
loop_
_entity.id
_entity.type
_entity.pdbx_description
1 polymer ?
#
loop_
_entity_poly.entity_id
_entity_poly.type
_entity_poly.pdbx_seq_one_letter_code
_entity_poly.pdbx_strand_id
1 'polypeptide(L)'
;MDPNTTSSAGVVPIEIGFAQLLVNDSNSSNNSNSNNSSPGTSSPSKPFFKGAPNKKAAAPSHGLTEDQIKKCASMLSVEVKDCTAQASFDGINQLPVHLVSSRDGDFVIVKVNNVELDQYQLVHGVPKLKPFSLTAIQDLTIVGGYTLTNKWNGMNIQVFKYSDNAGNLYVTAKPRATAFVINDAKGVALDHVVKIFKRYYSNSGDQQDGATNTTTTTSSTFKDNQDRFPTLLAALADNQIESLVFELCGNQVPHIVKYDFDVDLKPLFTINTKGKISPITTNDQQHVTLVKQQEEEKENQQDVYKQTLNETLEQIKEELYRENVEFRKQNGLPENVFWLNHFAQEGRVLYIMDKDNKYLVDSKLIFSVKPKDTEKNHWEQFDSGIQSKILLISKELKEKGMAVTKDTLKKELDIDDYTWQRHETDILNFALVTLGASPKKQSKVLVTCGFPASGKSYFSEKLALAGWKRINQDELGTRKKCEDLFKQCLKQGENIIIDRCNQDIAQRRNWLKISYAAGVSDIHLLWFKIDQELCKSRIVVRENHPTIPKGNEGVGIINKFVEMFNEPSELENFSSITTITSELESNNLLEKYGFKYTAPDVNADVSAPAPTDTSSSS
;
A
#
# COMPACT_ATOMS: atom_id res chain seq x y z
N MET A 1 24.71 78.47 10.72
CA MET A 1 23.47 79.00 11.31
C MET A 1 22.38 77.97 11.05
N ASP A 2 22.05 77.25 12.11
CA ASP A 2 20.83 76.46 12.36
C ASP A 2 19.52 77.23 12.06
N PRO A 3 18.29 76.68 12.24
CA PRO A 3 17.79 75.28 12.30
C PRO A 3 16.35 75.09 11.70
N ASN A 4 15.75 73.90 11.94
CA ASN A 4 14.30 73.57 12.07
C ASN A 4 13.45 73.36 10.79
N THR A 5 12.56 72.36 10.62
CA THR A 5 12.14 71.13 11.34
C THR A 5 11.07 70.42 10.46
N THR A 6 11.10 69.08 10.40
CA THR A 6 9.99 68.10 10.22
C THR A 6 8.82 68.34 9.23
N SER A 7 8.57 67.36 8.34
CA SER A 7 7.20 66.87 8.08
C SER A 7 7.18 65.44 7.52
N SER A 8 6.17 64.69 7.95
CA SER A 8 5.79 63.33 7.57
C SER A 8 4.69 63.32 6.49
N ALA A 9 4.61 62.23 5.72
CA ALA A 9 3.50 61.71 4.87
C ALA A 9 3.94 61.54 3.41
N GLY A 10 3.63 60.47 2.68
CA GLY A 10 2.87 59.25 2.93
C GLY A 10 3.04 58.36 1.69
N VAL A 11 3.09 57.04 1.88
CA VAL A 11 3.13 56.07 0.77
C VAL A 11 1.78 55.37 0.69
N VAL A 12 1.18 55.48 -0.48
CA VAL A 12 -0.12 54.93 -0.91
C VAL A 12 -0.08 53.39 -0.88
N PRO A 13 -1.09 52.69 -0.31
CA PRO A 13 -1.22 51.26 -0.50
C PRO A 13 -1.86 50.95 -1.88
N ILE A 14 -1.20 50.09 -2.65
CA ILE A 14 -1.74 49.47 -3.87
C ILE A 14 -2.62 48.29 -3.44
N GLU A 15 -3.94 48.41 -3.67
CA GLU A 15 -4.87 47.28 -3.58
C GLU A 15 -4.59 46.29 -4.73
N ILE A 16 -4.30 45.03 -4.40
CA ILE A 16 -4.34 43.91 -5.34
C ILE A 16 -5.49 43.01 -4.90
N GLY A 17 -6.55 42.99 -5.70
CA GLY A 17 -7.76 42.21 -5.46
C GLY A 17 -7.50 40.70 -5.47
N PHE A 18 -8.01 40.01 -4.46
CA PHE A 18 -8.04 38.56 -4.36
C PHE A 18 -9.19 37.99 -5.18
N ALA A 19 -8.88 37.13 -6.16
CA ALA A 19 -9.85 36.26 -6.81
C ALA A 19 -10.18 35.08 -5.88
N GLN A 20 -11.43 35.00 -5.42
CA GLN A 20 -12.01 33.84 -4.75
C GLN A 20 -12.23 32.70 -5.76
N LEU A 21 -11.52 31.59 -5.60
CA LEU A 21 -11.86 30.31 -6.25
C LEU A 21 -12.99 29.65 -5.45
N LEU A 22 -14.20 29.72 -6.00
CA LEU A 22 -15.38 28.99 -5.56
C LEU A 22 -15.24 27.51 -5.96
N VAL A 23 -15.34 26.63 -4.96
CA VAL A 23 -15.54 25.19 -5.13
C VAL A 23 -17.02 24.97 -5.50
N ASN A 24 -17.27 24.49 -6.71
CA ASN A 24 -18.61 24.09 -7.14
C ASN A 24 -18.96 22.72 -6.54
N ASP A 25 -19.75 22.74 -5.48
CA ASP A 25 -20.63 21.64 -5.11
C ASP A 25 -21.87 21.69 -6.01
N SER A 26 -22.07 20.68 -6.86
CA SER A 26 -23.33 20.50 -7.58
C SER A 26 -23.87 19.10 -7.35
N ASN A 27 -24.67 18.96 -6.29
CA ASN A 27 -25.70 17.93 -6.16
C ASN A 27 -26.94 18.54 -5.48
N SER A 28 -27.92 18.91 -6.30
CA SER A 28 -29.36 18.63 -6.14
C SER A 28 -30.26 19.76 -6.65
N SER A 29 -31.34 19.32 -7.31
CA SER A 29 -32.64 19.96 -7.47
C SER A 29 -32.74 21.31 -8.19
N ASN A 30 -33.47 21.33 -9.31
CA ASN A 30 -34.79 21.95 -9.25
C ASN A 30 -35.76 21.53 -10.37
N ASN A 31 -37.00 21.48 -9.91
CA ASN A 31 -38.28 21.27 -10.56
C ASN A 31 -38.57 22.30 -11.68
N SER A 32 -39.35 21.92 -12.69
CA SER A 32 -40.55 22.71 -13.07
C SER A 32 -41.50 21.97 -14.03
N ASN A 33 -42.68 21.68 -13.48
CA ASN A 33 -44.06 21.88 -14.00
C ASN A 33 -44.51 21.35 -15.37
N SER A 34 -45.59 20.53 -15.34
CA SER A 34 -46.89 20.92 -15.94
C SER A 34 -48.06 20.14 -15.32
N ASN A 35 -49.23 20.81 -15.35
CA ASN A 35 -50.49 20.53 -14.64
C ASN A 35 -51.31 19.36 -15.21
N ASN A 36 -52.08 18.66 -14.35
CA ASN A 36 -53.55 18.53 -14.52
C ASN A 36 -54.28 17.86 -13.31
N SER A 37 -55.19 18.64 -12.71
CA SER A 37 -56.55 18.35 -12.19
C SER A 37 -56.92 17.00 -11.49
N SER A 38 -57.07 17.07 -10.16
CA SER A 38 -58.27 16.81 -9.27
C SER A 38 -59.18 15.55 -9.41
N PRO A 39 -60.03 15.19 -8.40
CA PRO A 39 -59.83 15.09 -6.93
C PRO A 39 -60.53 13.86 -6.24
N GLY A 40 -60.26 13.64 -4.93
CA GLY A 40 -61.12 12.88 -3.97
C GLY A 40 -60.75 11.40 -3.78
N THR A 41 -60.86 10.74 -2.62
CA THR A 41 -61.51 10.99 -1.32
C THR A 41 -61.00 9.95 -0.29
N SER A 42 -60.95 10.36 0.99
CA SER A 42 -61.20 9.58 2.23
C SER A 42 -60.54 8.21 2.50
N SER A 43 -59.78 8.17 3.59
CA SER A 43 -59.51 6.98 4.44
C SER A 43 -60.81 6.23 4.83
N PRO A 44 -60.76 4.91 5.06
CA PRO A 44 -60.75 4.46 6.45
C PRO A 44 -59.97 3.14 6.77
N SER A 45 -59.51 3.07 8.02
CA SER A 45 -59.33 1.92 8.92
C SER A 45 -58.99 0.50 8.39
N LYS A 46 -57.90 -0.03 8.97
CA LYS A 46 -57.47 -1.46 9.01
C LYS A 46 -58.61 -2.46 9.27
N PRO A 47 -58.40 -3.71 8.82
CA PRO A 47 -58.44 -4.81 9.78
C PRO A 47 -57.15 -5.65 9.79
N PHE A 48 -56.87 -6.13 10.99
CA PHE A 48 -55.86 -7.12 11.34
C PHE A 48 -56.04 -8.42 10.54
N PHE A 49 -54.97 -8.89 9.89
CA PHE A 49 -54.77 -10.32 9.63
C PHE A 49 -53.32 -10.70 9.94
N LYS A 50 -53.18 -11.62 10.90
CA LYS A 50 -51.93 -12.30 11.26
C LYS A 50 -51.72 -13.46 10.28
N GLY A 51 -50.51 -13.58 9.74
CA GLY A 51 -49.89 -14.88 9.47
C GLY A 51 -49.55 -15.23 8.02
N ALA A 52 -48.33 -14.90 7.60
CA ALA A 52 -47.42 -15.82 6.90
C ALA A 52 -46.00 -15.21 6.95
N PRO A 53 -44.94 -15.97 7.26
CA PRO A 53 -43.58 -15.43 7.31
C PRO A 53 -43.10 -15.21 5.86
N ASN A 54 -43.23 -13.98 5.37
CA ASN A 54 -42.56 -13.57 4.15
C ASN A 54 -41.05 -13.61 4.43
N LYS A 55 -40.35 -14.61 3.88
CA LYS A 55 -38.89 -14.56 3.67
C LYS A 55 -38.63 -13.31 2.83
N LYS A 56 -38.23 -12.21 3.48
CA LYS A 56 -37.64 -11.07 2.78
C LYS A 56 -36.39 -11.60 2.08
N ALA A 57 -36.44 -11.72 0.76
CA ALA A 57 -35.25 -11.89 -0.05
C ALA A 57 -34.29 -10.74 0.32
N ALA A 58 -33.10 -11.09 0.81
CA ALA A 58 -32.05 -10.14 1.10
C ALA A 58 -31.71 -9.37 -0.19
N ALA A 59 -31.49 -8.07 -0.08
CA ALA A 59 -31.13 -7.24 -1.22
C ALA A 59 -29.88 -7.80 -1.92
N PRO A 60 -29.86 -7.92 -3.25
CA PRO A 60 -28.72 -8.49 -3.97
C PRO A 60 -27.50 -7.59 -3.79
N SER A 61 -26.41 -8.14 -3.25
CA SER A 61 -25.12 -7.44 -3.24
C SER A 61 -24.60 -7.40 -4.67
N HIS A 62 -24.44 -6.18 -5.23
CA HIS A 62 -23.85 -5.95 -6.54
C HIS A 62 -24.51 -6.73 -7.70
N GLY A 63 -25.84 -6.94 -7.64
CA GLY A 63 -26.58 -7.58 -8.73
C GLY A 63 -26.53 -9.12 -8.77
N LEU A 64 -26.00 -9.77 -7.72
CA LEU A 64 -26.01 -11.23 -7.54
C LEU A 64 -26.89 -11.64 -6.35
N THR A 65 -27.56 -12.80 -6.46
CA THR A 65 -28.37 -13.38 -5.38
C THR A 65 -27.51 -14.18 -4.40
N GLU A 66 -28.03 -14.42 -3.19
CA GLU A 66 -27.32 -15.25 -2.20
C GLU A 66 -27.04 -16.67 -2.70
N ASP A 67 -27.94 -17.26 -3.48
CA ASP A 67 -27.78 -18.62 -4.00
C ASP A 67 -26.69 -18.68 -5.08
N GLN A 68 -26.55 -17.62 -5.89
CA GLN A 68 -25.45 -17.49 -6.83
C GLN A 68 -24.11 -17.40 -6.09
N ILE A 69 -24.04 -16.64 -4.99
CA ILE A 69 -22.82 -16.51 -4.18
C ILE A 69 -22.49 -17.84 -3.49
N LYS A 70 -23.48 -18.56 -2.95
CA LYS A 70 -23.28 -19.91 -2.37
C LYS A 70 -22.73 -20.90 -3.40
N LYS A 71 -23.26 -20.89 -4.63
CA LYS A 71 -22.75 -21.71 -5.74
C LYS A 71 -21.29 -21.37 -6.05
N CYS A 72 -20.95 -20.08 -6.11
CA CYS A 72 -19.57 -19.64 -6.32
C CYS A 72 -18.64 -20.05 -5.18
N ALA A 73 -19.07 -19.91 -3.93
CA ALA A 73 -18.31 -20.31 -2.74
C ALA A 73 -17.95 -21.81 -2.78
N SER A 74 -18.90 -22.66 -3.20
CA SER A 74 -18.65 -24.09 -3.40
C SER A 74 -17.62 -24.35 -4.51
N MET A 75 -17.67 -23.62 -5.64
CA MET A 75 -16.69 -23.78 -6.72
C MET A 75 -15.28 -23.32 -6.31
N LEU A 76 -15.22 -22.24 -5.54
CA LEU A 76 -13.97 -21.69 -4.99
C LEU A 76 -13.43 -22.50 -3.80
N SER A 77 -14.18 -23.49 -3.30
CA SER A 77 -13.84 -24.27 -2.10
C SER A 77 -13.60 -23.39 -0.86
N VAL A 78 -14.40 -22.32 -0.69
CA VAL A 78 -14.32 -21.39 0.45
C VAL A 78 -15.69 -21.17 1.09
N GLU A 79 -15.72 -20.58 2.29
CA GLU A 79 -16.97 -20.16 2.90
C GLU A 79 -17.55 -18.90 2.24
N VAL A 80 -18.87 -18.76 2.26
CA VAL A 80 -19.59 -17.59 1.70
C VAL A 80 -19.09 -16.27 2.30
N LYS A 81 -18.72 -16.25 3.57
CA LYS A 81 -18.20 -15.05 4.26
C LYS A 81 -16.85 -14.56 3.70
N ASP A 82 -16.14 -15.44 3.00
CA ASP A 82 -14.82 -15.16 2.41
C ASP A 82 -14.91 -14.85 0.91
N CYS A 83 -16.13 -14.80 0.38
CA CYS A 83 -16.42 -14.39 -0.98
C CYS A 83 -16.72 -12.90 -1.07
N THR A 84 -16.28 -12.28 -2.17
CA THR A 84 -16.63 -10.89 -2.51
C THR A 84 -17.34 -10.85 -3.87
N ALA A 85 -18.61 -10.48 -3.88
CA ALA A 85 -19.38 -10.27 -5.10
C ALA A 85 -19.07 -8.89 -5.70
N GLN A 86 -18.85 -8.84 -7.01
CA GLN A 86 -18.45 -7.63 -7.73
C GLN A 86 -19.16 -7.53 -9.08
N ALA A 87 -19.66 -6.34 -9.38
CA ALA A 87 -19.97 -5.93 -10.75
C ALA A 87 -18.74 -5.19 -11.30
N SER A 88 -18.25 -5.60 -12.45
CA SER A 88 -17.04 -5.07 -13.07
C SER A 88 -17.24 -4.84 -14.57
N PHE A 89 -16.23 -4.28 -15.21
CA PHE A 89 -16.26 -3.95 -16.63
C PHE A 89 -14.96 -4.44 -17.29
N ASP A 90 -15.12 -5.30 -18.29
CA ASP A 90 -14.00 -5.74 -19.12
C ASP A 90 -13.65 -4.64 -20.11
N GLY A 91 -12.61 -3.86 -19.81
CA GLY A 91 -12.18 -2.75 -20.65
C GLY A 91 -11.61 -3.16 -22.01
N ILE A 92 -11.20 -4.42 -22.18
CA ILE A 92 -10.72 -4.92 -23.47
C ILE A 92 -11.92 -5.23 -24.38
N ASN A 93 -12.89 -5.98 -23.86
CA ASN A 93 -14.05 -6.43 -24.65
C ASN A 93 -15.26 -5.49 -24.57
N GLN A 94 -15.21 -4.46 -23.73
CA GLN A 94 -16.26 -3.47 -23.50
C GLN A 94 -17.58 -4.08 -23.00
N LEU A 95 -17.49 -5.04 -22.07
CA LEU A 95 -18.64 -5.79 -21.55
C LEU A 95 -18.75 -5.68 -20.03
N PRO A 96 -19.97 -5.50 -19.46
CA PRO A 96 -20.16 -5.64 -18.02
C PRO A 96 -20.11 -7.10 -17.61
N VAL A 97 -19.34 -7.40 -16.57
CA VAL A 97 -19.13 -8.76 -16.05
C VAL A 97 -19.40 -8.79 -14.55
N HIS A 98 -20.17 -9.77 -14.09
CA HIS A 98 -20.39 -10.00 -12.66
C HIS A 98 -19.66 -11.25 -12.23
N LEU A 99 -18.96 -11.17 -11.09
CA LEU A 99 -18.12 -12.23 -10.58
C LEU A 99 -18.13 -12.28 -9.06
N VAL A 100 -17.65 -13.41 -8.54
CA VAL A 100 -17.41 -13.62 -7.11
C VAL A 100 -15.96 -14.07 -6.93
N SER A 101 -15.18 -13.33 -6.14
CA SER A 101 -13.78 -13.63 -5.87
C SER A 101 -13.55 -14.17 -4.46
N SER A 102 -12.54 -15.03 -4.30
CA SER A 102 -12.02 -15.48 -3.00
C SER A 102 -10.88 -14.57 -2.53
N ARG A 103 -10.44 -14.74 -1.27
CA ARG A 103 -9.27 -14.04 -0.72
C ARG A 103 -7.95 -14.46 -1.37
N ASP A 104 -7.90 -15.65 -1.94
CA ASP A 104 -6.69 -16.23 -2.55
C ASP A 104 -6.46 -15.72 -3.97
N GLY A 105 -7.43 -15.02 -4.57
CA GLY A 105 -7.34 -14.37 -5.88
C GLY A 105 -8.07 -15.09 -7.01
N ASP A 106 -8.54 -16.31 -6.73
CA ASP A 106 -9.45 -17.08 -7.59
C ASP A 106 -10.80 -16.37 -7.69
N PHE A 107 -11.49 -16.51 -8.82
CA PHE A 107 -12.80 -15.91 -8.99
C PHE A 107 -13.67 -16.71 -9.95
N VAL A 108 -14.98 -16.54 -9.82
CA VAL A 108 -15.98 -17.20 -10.63
C VAL A 108 -16.77 -16.14 -11.38
N ILE A 109 -16.81 -16.25 -12.70
CA ILE A 109 -17.64 -15.41 -13.56
C ILE A 109 -19.07 -15.97 -13.56
N VAL A 110 -20.02 -15.10 -13.25
CA VAL A 110 -21.44 -15.42 -13.04
C VAL A 110 -22.31 -14.85 -14.14
N LYS A 111 -22.06 -13.59 -14.54
CA LYS A 111 -22.81 -12.94 -15.61
C LYS A 111 -21.87 -12.29 -16.61
N VAL A 112 -22.19 -12.42 -17.90
CA VAL A 112 -21.54 -11.71 -19.00
C VAL A 112 -22.60 -10.89 -19.70
N ASN A 113 -22.31 -9.60 -19.94
CA ASN A 113 -23.26 -8.66 -20.53
C ASN A 113 -24.62 -8.62 -19.79
N ASN A 114 -24.58 -8.67 -18.46
CA ASN A 114 -25.76 -8.74 -17.57
C ASN A 114 -26.63 -10.01 -17.70
N VAL A 115 -26.22 -11.00 -18.51
CA VAL A 115 -26.89 -12.30 -18.64
C VAL A 115 -26.18 -13.32 -17.77
N GLU A 116 -26.94 -14.04 -16.94
CA GLU A 116 -26.41 -15.15 -16.13
C GLU A 116 -25.98 -16.31 -16.99
N LEU A 117 -24.80 -16.86 -16.68
CA LEU A 117 -24.23 -17.97 -17.41
C LEU A 117 -24.90 -19.30 -17.01
N ASP A 118 -25.18 -20.15 -17.99
CA ASP A 118 -25.68 -21.51 -17.76
C ASP A 118 -24.65 -22.32 -16.96
N GLN A 119 -23.37 -22.13 -17.30
CA GLN A 119 -22.22 -22.68 -16.60
C GLN A 119 -21.30 -21.56 -16.13
N TYR A 120 -21.13 -21.47 -14.80
CA TYR A 120 -20.19 -20.52 -14.20
C TYR A 120 -18.77 -20.93 -14.52
N GLN A 121 -17.91 -19.94 -14.71
CA GLN A 121 -16.53 -20.16 -15.14
C GLN A 121 -15.57 -19.77 -14.01
N LEU A 122 -14.88 -20.76 -13.46
CA LEU A 122 -13.81 -20.55 -12.49
C LEU A 122 -12.56 -20.07 -13.23
N VAL A 123 -11.86 -19.11 -12.63
CA VAL A 123 -10.53 -18.67 -13.05
C VAL A 123 -9.62 -18.66 -11.83
N HIS A 124 -8.53 -19.43 -11.91
CA HIS A 124 -7.50 -19.53 -10.88
C HIS A 124 -6.64 -18.27 -10.87
N GLY A 125 -6.42 -17.70 -9.69
CA GLY A 125 -5.64 -16.50 -9.50
C GLY A 125 -4.14 -16.75 -9.51
N VAL A 126 -3.38 -15.69 -9.80
CA VAL A 126 -1.91 -15.72 -9.71
C VAL A 126 -1.48 -15.81 -8.23
N PRO A 127 -0.69 -16.81 -7.83
CA PRO A 127 -0.21 -16.94 -6.45
C PRO A 127 0.73 -15.79 -6.06
N LYS A 128 0.87 -15.55 -4.75
CA LYS A 128 1.83 -14.55 -4.26
C LYS A 128 3.25 -15.05 -4.49
N LEU A 129 4.07 -14.27 -5.20
CA LEU A 129 5.51 -14.46 -5.22
C LEU A 129 6.09 -14.24 -3.81
N LYS A 130 6.91 -15.17 -3.31
CA LYS A 130 7.50 -15.13 -1.96
C LYS A 130 9.02 -15.00 -2.03
N PRO A 131 9.70 -14.30 -1.12
CA PRO A 131 11.15 -14.41 -1.00
C PRO A 131 11.56 -15.86 -0.74
N PHE A 132 12.59 -16.35 -1.43
CA PHE A 132 13.12 -17.69 -1.17
C PHE A 132 13.74 -17.77 0.23
N SER A 133 13.47 -18.87 0.93
CA SER A 133 14.25 -19.29 2.09
C SER A 133 14.29 -20.81 2.16
N LEU A 134 15.37 -21.36 2.71
CA LEU A 134 15.52 -22.81 2.86
C LEU A 134 14.38 -23.41 3.70
N THR A 135 13.93 -22.69 4.74
CA THR A 135 12.80 -23.10 5.59
C THR A 135 11.50 -23.23 4.80
N ALA A 136 11.29 -22.41 3.76
CA ALA A 136 10.06 -22.46 2.97
C ALA A 136 9.90 -23.74 2.13
N ILE A 137 10.97 -24.51 1.96
CA ILE A 137 11.00 -25.77 1.20
C ILE A 137 11.41 -26.95 2.07
N GLN A 138 11.53 -26.77 3.39
CA GLN A 138 12.02 -27.79 4.31
C GLN A 138 11.17 -29.05 4.25
N ASP A 139 9.84 -28.90 4.24
CA ASP A 139 8.89 -30.02 4.19
C ASP A 139 8.52 -30.45 2.76
N LEU A 140 9.09 -29.81 1.73
CA LEU A 140 8.79 -30.11 0.34
C LEU A 140 9.69 -31.22 -0.18
N THR A 141 9.11 -32.28 -0.75
CA THR A 141 9.87 -33.30 -1.48
C THR A 141 10.08 -32.83 -2.91
N ILE A 142 11.33 -32.63 -3.30
CA ILE A 142 11.71 -32.23 -4.65
C ILE A 142 12.07 -33.50 -5.42
N VAL A 143 11.35 -33.77 -6.52
CA VAL A 143 11.48 -35.01 -7.31
C VAL A 143 11.74 -34.79 -8.80
N GLY A 144 11.40 -33.61 -9.33
CA GLY A 144 11.64 -33.29 -10.75
C GLY A 144 12.91 -32.48 -10.97
N GLY A 145 13.04 -31.43 -10.17
CA GLY A 145 14.08 -30.41 -10.32
C GLY A 145 13.53 -29.01 -10.06
N TYR A 146 14.19 -28.00 -10.63
CA TYR A 146 13.73 -26.62 -10.58
C TYR A 146 13.97 -25.88 -11.91
N THR A 147 13.17 -24.86 -12.13
CA THR A 147 13.34 -23.89 -13.21
C THR A 147 13.58 -22.51 -12.63
N LEU A 148 14.56 -21.79 -13.16
CA LEU A 148 14.78 -20.37 -12.90
C LEU A 148 14.46 -19.58 -14.16
N THR A 149 13.68 -18.52 -14.03
CA THR A 149 13.43 -17.55 -15.12
C THR A 149 13.81 -16.14 -14.69
N ASN A 150 13.85 -15.20 -15.63
CA ASN A 150 14.08 -13.80 -15.31
C ASN A 150 12.92 -13.19 -14.51
N LYS A 151 13.25 -12.30 -13.57
CA LYS A 151 12.30 -11.41 -12.90
C LYS A 151 12.45 -10.01 -13.52
N TRP A 152 11.39 -9.50 -14.16
CA TRP A 152 11.40 -8.29 -15.00
C TRP A 152 10.89 -7.02 -14.28
N ASN A 153 10.75 -7.02 -12.96
CA ASN A 153 10.27 -5.88 -12.16
C ASN A 153 9.01 -5.18 -12.68
N GLY A 154 8.20 -5.92 -13.45
CA GLY A 154 7.02 -5.42 -14.14
C GLY A 154 5.74 -5.67 -13.35
N MET A 155 4.66 -5.07 -13.82
CA MET A 155 3.35 -5.33 -13.26
C MET A 155 2.87 -6.71 -13.72
N ASN A 156 2.44 -7.55 -12.78
CA ASN A 156 1.88 -8.86 -13.12
C ASN A 156 0.53 -8.68 -13.84
N ILE A 157 0.44 -9.22 -15.05
CA ILE A 157 -0.76 -9.24 -15.89
C ILE A 157 -1.13 -10.69 -16.17
N GLN A 158 -2.31 -11.10 -15.72
CA GLN A 158 -2.90 -12.40 -16.03
C GLN A 158 -3.86 -12.23 -17.22
N VAL A 159 -3.54 -12.85 -18.35
CA VAL A 159 -4.41 -12.94 -19.52
C VAL A 159 -5.20 -14.24 -19.44
N PHE A 160 -6.52 -14.17 -19.50
CA PHE A 160 -7.40 -15.33 -19.38
C PHE A 160 -8.54 -15.25 -20.40
N LYS A 161 -9.20 -16.39 -20.63
CA LYS A 161 -10.35 -16.50 -21.53
C LYS A 161 -11.64 -16.83 -20.79
N TYR A 162 -12.76 -16.32 -21.26
CA TYR A 162 -14.10 -16.67 -20.78
C TYR A 162 -15.11 -16.65 -21.94
N SER A 163 -16.25 -17.31 -21.77
CA SER A 163 -17.30 -17.38 -22.79
C SER A 163 -18.66 -16.88 -22.30
N ASP A 164 -19.55 -16.56 -23.24
CA ASP A 164 -20.98 -16.37 -22.95
C ASP A 164 -21.80 -17.64 -23.27
N ASN A 165 -23.12 -17.60 -23.01
CA ASN A 165 -24.02 -18.73 -23.30
C ASN A 165 -24.17 -19.03 -24.80
N ALA A 166 -23.80 -18.09 -25.68
CA ALA A 166 -23.79 -18.32 -27.12
C ALA A 166 -22.49 -18.99 -27.60
N GLY A 167 -21.54 -19.25 -26.68
CA GLY A 167 -20.26 -19.88 -26.99
C GLY A 167 -19.23 -18.91 -27.57
N ASN A 168 -19.50 -17.59 -27.58
CA ASN A 168 -18.49 -16.62 -28.00
C ASN A 168 -17.33 -16.62 -26.99
N LEU A 169 -16.09 -16.65 -27.46
CA LEU A 169 -14.89 -16.63 -26.62
C LEU A 169 -14.33 -15.22 -26.53
N TYR A 170 -14.04 -14.78 -25.30
CA TYR A 170 -13.47 -13.49 -24.99
C TYR A 170 -12.10 -13.70 -24.33
N VAL A 171 -11.07 -13.00 -24.81
CA VAL A 171 -9.76 -12.94 -24.16
C VAL A 171 -9.64 -11.59 -23.49
N THR A 172 -9.21 -11.58 -22.23
CA THR A 172 -9.05 -10.36 -21.45
C THR A 172 -7.84 -10.48 -20.55
N ALA A 173 -7.55 -9.41 -19.80
CA ALA A 173 -6.41 -9.33 -18.91
C ALA A 173 -6.78 -8.68 -17.58
N LYS A 174 -6.10 -9.08 -16.52
CA LYS A 174 -6.23 -8.46 -15.20
C LYS A 174 -4.87 -8.25 -14.52
N PRO A 175 -4.69 -7.12 -13.81
CA PRO A 175 -3.64 -7.04 -12.82
C PRO A 175 -4.06 -7.83 -11.57
N ARG A 176 -3.19 -7.89 -10.59
CA ARG A 176 -3.47 -8.62 -9.35
C ARG A 176 -4.56 -7.98 -8.47
N ALA A 177 -4.69 -6.65 -8.51
CA ALA A 177 -5.52 -5.88 -7.58
C ALA A 177 -7.00 -5.79 -8.01
N THR A 178 -7.29 -5.94 -9.30
CA THR A 178 -8.63 -5.77 -9.86
C THR A 178 -8.98 -6.96 -10.76
N ALA A 179 -10.27 -7.17 -11.02
CA ALA A 179 -10.72 -8.30 -11.83
C ALA A 179 -10.42 -8.13 -13.33
N PHE A 180 -10.25 -6.89 -13.79
CA PHE A 180 -9.91 -6.55 -15.18
C PHE A 180 -8.92 -5.39 -15.18
N VAL A 181 -8.10 -5.32 -16.23
CA VAL A 181 -7.20 -4.20 -16.48
C VAL A 181 -8.00 -2.96 -16.87
N ILE A 182 -7.70 -1.84 -16.23
CA ILE A 182 -8.32 -0.54 -16.46
C ILE A 182 -7.24 0.54 -16.47
N ASN A 183 -7.54 1.68 -17.09
CA ASN A 183 -6.78 2.90 -16.84
C ASN A 183 -7.31 3.55 -15.56
N ASP A 184 -6.41 4.04 -14.72
CA ASP A 184 -6.76 4.76 -13.50
C ASP A 184 -5.83 5.96 -13.29
N ALA A 185 -5.99 6.65 -12.17
CA ALA A 185 -5.14 7.80 -11.84
C ALA A 185 -3.65 7.45 -11.66
N LYS A 186 -3.30 6.16 -11.56
CA LYS A 186 -1.93 5.67 -11.34
C LYS A 186 -1.26 5.19 -12.62
N GLY A 187 -2.01 5.00 -13.72
CA GLY A 187 -1.42 4.64 -15.00
C GLY A 187 -2.42 4.20 -16.08
N VAL A 188 -1.87 3.99 -17.27
CA VAL A 188 -2.61 3.65 -18.50
C VAL A 188 -2.39 2.18 -18.91
N ALA A 189 -2.51 1.27 -17.95
CA ALA A 189 -2.22 -0.15 -18.13
C ALA A 189 -3.08 -0.81 -19.22
N LEU A 190 -4.36 -0.44 -19.34
CA LEU A 190 -5.25 -0.98 -20.36
C LEU A 190 -4.75 -0.58 -21.75
N ASP A 191 -4.35 0.67 -21.94
CA ASP A 191 -3.85 1.16 -23.24
C ASP A 191 -2.58 0.43 -23.65
N HIS A 192 -1.66 0.18 -22.72
CA HIS A 192 -0.45 -0.61 -22.99
C HIS A 192 -0.77 -2.05 -23.38
N VAL A 193 -1.65 -2.74 -22.63
CA VAL A 193 -2.05 -4.13 -22.94
C VAL A 193 -2.72 -4.21 -24.31
N VAL A 194 -3.65 -3.29 -24.61
CA VAL A 194 -4.34 -3.22 -25.91
C VAL A 194 -3.36 -2.92 -27.04
N LYS A 195 -2.41 -1.99 -26.85
CA LYS A 195 -1.34 -1.69 -27.81
C LYS A 195 -0.50 -2.93 -28.11
N ILE A 196 -0.11 -3.69 -27.08
CA ILE A 196 0.70 -4.90 -27.22
C ILE A 196 -0.09 -5.98 -27.96
N PHE A 197 -1.35 -6.23 -27.58
CA PHE A 197 -2.20 -7.19 -28.28
C PHE A 197 -2.29 -6.85 -29.77
N LYS A 198 -2.62 -5.60 -30.12
CA LYS A 198 -2.66 -5.12 -31.52
C LYS A 198 -1.35 -5.37 -32.26
N ARG A 199 -0.20 -5.06 -31.65
CA ARG A 199 1.14 -5.29 -32.24
C ARG A 199 1.34 -6.75 -32.64
N TYR A 200 0.96 -7.68 -31.76
CA TYR A 200 1.12 -9.12 -32.04
C TYR A 200 0.11 -9.65 -33.07
N TYR A 201 -1.10 -9.08 -33.14
CA TYR A 201 -2.05 -9.40 -34.21
C TYR A 201 -1.54 -8.95 -35.59
N SER A 202 -1.06 -7.71 -35.71
CA SER A 202 -0.52 -7.19 -36.97
C SER A 202 0.69 -7.99 -37.49
N ASN A 203 1.52 -8.52 -36.59
CA ASN A 203 2.69 -9.32 -36.96
C ASN A 203 2.38 -10.78 -37.28
N SER A 204 1.17 -11.27 -37.00
CA SER A 204 0.78 -12.67 -37.25
C SER A 204 0.36 -12.95 -38.71
N GLY A 205 0.39 -11.93 -39.58
CA GLY A 205 0.29 -12.06 -41.03
C GLY A 205 -1.12 -11.87 -41.59
N ASP A 206 -1.52 -10.60 -41.77
CA ASP A 206 -2.52 -10.20 -42.77
C ASP A 206 -1.93 -9.05 -43.62
N GLN A 207 -1.21 -9.42 -44.68
CA GLN A 207 -1.06 -8.56 -45.85
C GLN A 207 -1.83 -9.20 -47.01
N GLN A 208 -3.03 -8.68 -47.25
CA GLN A 208 -3.78 -8.62 -48.51
C GLN A 208 -5.12 -7.92 -48.19
N ASP A 209 -5.68 -6.95 -48.90
CA ASP A 209 -5.24 -6.02 -49.93
C ASP A 209 -6.33 -4.91 -49.96
N GLY A 210 -5.93 -3.65 -50.15
CA GLY A 210 -6.73 -2.48 -50.57
C GLY A 210 -8.21 -2.32 -50.17
N ALA A 211 -8.52 -1.31 -49.31
CA ALA A 211 -9.42 -0.17 -49.62
C ALA A 211 -9.98 0.54 -48.38
N THR A 212 -9.83 1.87 -48.40
CA THR A 212 -10.63 2.93 -47.76
C THR A 212 -10.65 3.07 -46.22
N ASN A 213 -10.20 4.25 -45.80
CA ASN A 213 -10.42 4.88 -44.51
C ASN A 213 -11.89 4.76 -44.05
N THR A 214 -12.15 3.92 -43.07
CA THR A 214 -13.31 4.02 -42.19
C THR A 214 -12.90 3.57 -40.79
N THR A 215 -13.35 4.32 -39.80
CA THR A 215 -13.17 4.11 -38.37
C THR A 215 -13.70 2.74 -37.95
N THR A 216 -12.86 1.70 -37.98
CA THR A 216 -13.28 0.35 -37.58
C THR A 216 -13.18 0.19 -36.07
N THR A 217 -14.34 0.14 -35.44
CA THR A 217 -14.59 -0.20 -34.04
C THR A 217 -13.79 -1.44 -33.64
N THR A 218 -13.00 -1.29 -32.58
CA THR A 218 -12.29 -2.35 -31.85
C THR A 218 -13.27 -3.38 -31.32
N SER A 219 -13.46 -4.48 -32.05
CA SER A 219 -14.18 -5.65 -31.57
C SER A 219 -13.15 -6.76 -31.36
N SER A 220 -12.60 -6.87 -30.14
CA SER A 220 -11.77 -8.01 -29.72
C SER A 220 -12.60 -9.28 -29.46
N THR A 221 -13.75 -9.39 -30.12
CA THR A 221 -14.58 -10.59 -30.08
C THR A 221 -13.93 -11.61 -31.00
N PHE A 222 -13.40 -12.69 -30.43
CA PHE A 222 -13.02 -13.87 -31.20
C PHE A 222 -14.33 -14.58 -31.57
N LYS A 223 -15.05 -13.96 -32.50
CA LYS A 223 -16.20 -14.57 -33.16
C LYS A 223 -15.62 -15.41 -34.30
N ASP A 224 -15.71 -16.71 -34.09
CA ASP A 224 -15.25 -17.79 -34.96
C ASP A 224 -13.82 -18.29 -34.70
N ASN A 225 -13.75 -19.62 -34.57
CA ASN A 225 -12.58 -20.49 -34.46
C ASN A 225 -11.57 -20.37 -35.64
N GLN A 226 -11.59 -19.27 -36.39
CA GLN A 226 -10.71 -18.99 -37.53
C GLN A 226 -9.64 -17.93 -37.22
N ASP A 227 -9.82 -17.08 -36.21
CA ASP A 227 -8.77 -16.15 -35.77
C ASP A 227 -7.77 -16.88 -34.87
N ARG A 228 -6.57 -17.13 -35.41
CA ARG A 228 -5.48 -17.74 -34.65
C ARG A 228 -5.07 -16.81 -33.52
N PHE A 229 -4.95 -17.35 -32.31
CA PHE A 229 -4.26 -16.66 -31.22
C PHE A 229 -2.88 -16.21 -31.72
N PRO A 230 -2.48 -14.95 -31.49
CA PRO A 230 -1.16 -14.49 -31.88
C PRO A 230 -0.12 -15.29 -31.13
N THR A 231 1.12 -15.34 -31.63
CA THR A 231 2.20 -16.16 -31.04
C THR A 231 2.34 -15.96 -29.53
N LEU A 232 2.17 -14.73 -29.04
CA LEU A 232 2.20 -14.39 -27.61
C LEU A 232 1.15 -15.13 -26.77
N LEU A 233 -0.02 -15.39 -27.34
CA LEU A 233 -1.19 -15.99 -26.68
C LEU A 233 -1.49 -17.42 -27.17
N ALA A 234 -0.63 -18.01 -28.00
CA ALA A 234 -0.87 -19.28 -28.66
C ALA A 234 -1.23 -20.42 -27.70
N ALA A 235 -0.71 -20.40 -26.46
CA ALA A 235 -1.05 -21.42 -25.46
C ALA A 235 -2.53 -21.40 -25.04
N LEU A 236 -3.26 -20.30 -25.22
CA LEU A 236 -4.71 -20.25 -24.98
C LEU A 236 -5.51 -21.08 -25.98
N ALA A 237 -4.92 -21.51 -27.10
CA ALA A 237 -5.56 -22.43 -28.03
C ALA A 237 -5.80 -23.82 -27.41
N ASP A 238 -5.01 -24.21 -26.41
CA ASP A 238 -5.24 -25.44 -25.65
C ASP A 238 -6.40 -25.23 -24.66
N ASN A 239 -7.41 -26.08 -24.74
CA ASN A 239 -8.56 -26.06 -23.84
C ASN A 239 -8.21 -26.45 -22.39
N GLN A 240 -7.05 -27.05 -22.16
CA GLN A 240 -6.54 -27.29 -20.82
C GLN A 240 -5.93 -26.04 -20.19
N ILE A 241 -5.48 -25.07 -20.98
CA ILE A 241 -4.90 -23.83 -20.49
C ILE A 241 -6.00 -22.79 -20.28
N GLU A 242 -6.06 -22.27 -19.06
CA GLU A 242 -7.06 -21.28 -18.65
C GLU A 242 -6.51 -19.86 -18.77
N SER A 243 -5.25 -19.66 -18.35
CA SER A 243 -4.61 -18.35 -18.38
C SER A 243 -3.10 -18.39 -18.62
N LEU A 244 -2.56 -17.28 -19.12
CA LEU A 244 -1.14 -16.97 -19.18
C LEU A 244 -0.83 -15.79 -18.28
N VAL A 245 0.32 -15.84 -17.63
CA VAL A 245 0.78 -14.79 -16.74
C VAL A 245 2.03 -14.15 -17.32
N PHE A 246 2.06 -12.82 -17.30
CA PHE A 246 3.11 -11.98 -17.84
C PHE A 246 3.56 -10.94 -16.80
N GLU A 247 4.75 -10.37 -17.00
CA GLU A 247 5.09 -9.06 -16.45
C GLU A 247 5.03 -8.01 -17.57
N LEU A 248 4.25 -6.94 -17.34
CA LEU A 248 4.23 -5.75 -18.18
C LEU A 248 5.44 -4.89 -17.83
N CYS A 249 6.37 -4.77 -18.76
CA CYS A 249 7.59 -3.98 -18.61
C CYS A 249 8.06 -3.35 -19.92
N GLY A 250 9.02 -2.43 -19.85
CA GLY A 250 9.61 -1.76 -21.00
C GLY A 250 9.90 -0.28 -20.71
N ASN A 251 10.40 0.47 -21.69
CA ASN A 251 10.83 1.84 -21.47
C ASN A 251 9.69 2.89 -21.33
N GLN A 252 8.43 2.52 -21.61
CA GLN A 252 7.26 3.40 -21.41
C GLN A 252 6.64 3.25 -20.00
N VAL A 253 7.19 2.36 -19.18
CA VAL A 253 6.73 2.10 -17.82
C VAL A 253 7.91 2.20 -16.86
N PRO A 254 7.68 2.64 -15.61
CA PRO A 254 8.73 2.84 -14.63
C PRO A 254 9.34 1.52 -14.13
N HIS A 255 10.66 1.41 -14.19
CA HIS A 255 11.33 0.23 -13.68
C HIS A 255 12.63 0.60 -12.98
N ILE A 256 12.99 -0.14 -11.92
CA ILE A 256 14.34 -0.07 -11.37
C ILE A 256 15.35 -0.64 -12.37
N VAL A 257 14.92 -1.62 -13.18
CA VAL A 257 15.71 -2.14 -14.30
C VAL A 257 15.57 -1.23 -15.52
N LYS A 258 16.68 -0.96 -16.21
CA LYS A 258 16.65 -0.24 -17.48
C LYS A 258 16.31 -1.18 -18.62
N TYR A 259 15.19 -0.90 -19.31
CA TYR A 259 14.81 -1.62 -20.52
C TYR A 259 15.12 -0.83 -21.78
N ASP A 260 15.62 -1.53 -22.80
CA ASP A 260 15.93 -1.02 -24.13
C ASP A 260 14.82 -1.29 -25.16
N PHE A 261 13.75 -2.00 -24.76
CA PHE A 261 12.57 -2.28 -25.57
C PHE A 261 11.37 -1.40 -25.18
N ASP A 262 10.50 -1.15 -26.16
CA ASP A 262 9.17 -0.54 -25.94
C ASP A 262 8.32 -1.39 -24.98
N VAL A 263 7.22 -0.87 -24.44
CA VAL A 263 6.33 -1.65 -23.56
C VAL A 263 5.94 -3.00 -24.17
N ASP A 264 6.02 -4.05 -23.35
CA ASP A 264 5.78 -5.42 -23.76
C ASP A 264 5.30 -6.31 -22.60
N LEU A 265 4.72 -7.46 -22.94
CA LEU A 265 4.31 -8.49 -21.98
C LEU A 265 5.32 -9.63 -22.01
N LYS A 266 6.16 -9.73 -20.97
CA LYS A 266 7.14 -10.82 -20.86
C LYS A 266 6.49 -12.05 -20.22
N PRO A 267 6.40 -13.19 -20.92
CA PRO A 267 5.70 -14.37 -20.41
C PRO A 267 6.42 -14.95 -19.20
N LEU A 268 5.64 -15.42 -18.22
CA LEU A 268 6.16 -16.07 -17.01
C LEU A 268 5.74 -17.54 -16.95
N PHE A 269 4.44 -17.81 -16.94
CA PHE A 269 3.89 -19.16 -16.78
C PHE A 269 2.45 -19.26 -17.28
N THR A 270 1.99 -20.49 -17.48
CA THR A 270 0.59 -20.83 -17.75
C THR A 270 -0.07 -21.38 -16.49
N ILE A 271 -1.40 -21.22 -16.40
CA ILE A 271 -2.25 -21.87 -15.41
C ILE A 271 -3.30 -22.68 -16.16
N ASN A 272 -3.42 -23.96 -15.83
CA ASN A 272 -4.42 -24.84 -16.43
C ASN A 272 -5.75 -24.81 -15.68
N THR A 273 -6.79 -25.43 -16.24
CA THR A 273 -8.15 -25.47 -15.64
C THR A 273 -8.24 -26.17 -14.27
N LYS A 274 -7.17 -26.87 -13.86
CA LYS A 274 -7.03 -27.50 -12.54
C LYS A 274 -6.18 -26.65 -11.57
N GLY A 275 -5.80 -25.43 -11.96
CA GLY A 275 -4.96 -24.54 -11.16
C GLY A 275 -3.49 -24.93 -11.12
N LYS A 276 -3.03 -25.89 -11.94
CA LYS A 276 -1.60 -26.26 -12.02
C LYS A 276 -0.84 -25.24 -12.86
N ILE A 277 0.33 -24.87 -12.38
CA ILE A 277 1.19 -23.86 -12.98
C ILE A 277 2.33 -24.53 -13.75
N SER A 278 2.67 -24.01 -14.93
CA SER A 278 3.82 -24.44 -15.72
C SER A 278 4.62 -23.23 -16.22
N PRO A 279 5.93 -23.09 -15.88
CA PRO A 279 6.76 -21.98 -16.33
C PRO A 279 6.95 -22.00 -17.83
N ILE A 280 6.94 -20.82 -18.45
CA ILE A 280 7.19 -20.67 -19.89
C ILE A 280 8.69 -20.55 -20.09
N THR A 281 9.29 -21.57 -20.72
CA THR A 281 10.73 -21.66 -21.01
C THR A 281 10.96 -21.54 -22.52
N THR A 282 10.65 -20.38 -23.11
CA THR A 282 10.92 -20.12 -24.54
C THR A 282 12.37 -19.71 -24.75
N ASN A 283 12.95 -20.04 -25.92
CA ASN A 283 14.33 -19.68 -26.28
C ASN A 283 14.62 -18.16 -26.23
N ASP A 284 13.59 -17.32 -26.31
CA ASP A 284 13.72 -15.85 -26.27
C ASP A 284 13.94 -15.27 -24.86
N GLN A 285 13.80 -16.09 -23.80
CA GLN A 285 14.13 -15.66 -22.45
C GLN A 285 15.63 -15.82 -22.20
N GLN A 286 16.34 -14.69 -22.12
CA GLN A 286 17.81 -14.64 -21.99
C GLN A 286 18.38 -15.41 -20.78
N HIS A 287 17.56 -15.70 -19.76
CA HIS A 287 17.99 -16.37 -18.53
C HIS A 287 16.96 -17.39 -18.05
N VAL A 288 16.96 -18.57 -18.70
CA VAL A 288 16.22 -19.75 -18.25
C VAL A 288 17.19 -20.88 -17.93
N THR A 289 17.16 -21.35 -16.69
CA THR A 289 17.95 -22.52 -16.26
C THR A 289 16.99 -23.60 -15.79
N LEU A 290 17.02 -24.76 -16.47
CA LEU A 290 16.32 -25.96 -16.04
C LEU A 290 17.34 -26.94 -15.45
N VAL A 291 17.18 -27.26 -14.18
CA VAL A 291 18.00 -28.28 -13.50
C VAL A 291 17.10 -29.46 -13.17
N LYS A 292 17.35 -30.60 -13.81
CA LYS A 292 16.65 -31.86 -13.54
C LYS A 292 17.38 -32.63 -12.44
N GLN A 293 16.63 -33.28 -11.58
CA GLN A 293 17.20 -34.19 -10.59
C GLN A 293 17.61 -35.50 -11.26
N GLN A 294 18.78 -36.07 -10.91
CA GLN A 294 19.24 -37.36 -11.44
C GLN A 294 18.52 -38.51 -10.71
N GLU A 295 18.17 -39.58 -11.44
CA GLU A 295 17.36 -40.72 -10.94
C GLU A 295 17.99 -41.47 -9.74
N GLU A 296 19.28 -41.25 -9.45
CA GLU A 296 20.03 -41.90 -8.37
C GLU A 296 19.92 -41.17 -7.01
N GLU A 297 19.47 -39.92 -6.98
CA GLU A 297 19.25 -39.13 -5.74
C GLU A 297 17.86 -39.41 -5.13
N LYS A 298 17.59 -40.67 -4.79
CA LYS A 298 16.35 -41.07 -4.12
C LYS A 298 16.29 -40.50 -2.70
N GLU A 299 15.08 -40.10 -2.25
CA GLU A 299 14.57 -39.59 -0.95
C GLU A 299 15.55 -39.35 0.23
N ASN A 300 16.60 -40.14 0.42
CA ASN A 300 17.60 -40.06 1.47
C ASN A 300 18.61 -38.88 1.33
N GLN A 301 18.55 -38.07 0.26
CA GLN A 301 19.46 -36.93 0.04
C GLN A 301 18.73 -35.59 -0.18
N GLN A 302 17.45 -35.48 0.19
CA GLN A 302 16.67 -34.24 0.04
C GLN A 302 17.33 -33.02 0.70
N ASP A 303 17.91 -33.20 1.90
CA ASP A 303 18.57 -32.10 2.60
C ASP A 303 19.83 -31.62 1.87
N VAL A 304 20.61 -32.55 1.31
CA VAL A 304 21.80 -32.22 0.50
C VAL A 304 21.38 -31.46 -0.76
N TYR A 305 20.36 -31.94 -1.47
CA TYR A 305 19.86 -31.28 -2.66
C TYR A 305 19.33 -29.86 -2.37
N LYS A 306 18.55 -29.69 -1.31
CA LYS A 306 18.04 -28.38 -0.87
C LYS A 306 19.17 -27.42 -0.50
N GLN A 307 20.23 -27.94 0.13
CA GLN A 307 21.41 -27.17 0.47
C GLN A 307 22.18 -26.74 -0.79
N THR A 308 22.40 -27.64 -1.75
CA THR A 308 23.03 -27.33 -3.05
C THR A 308 22.21 -26.33 -3.86
N LEU A 309 20.88 -26.45 -3.85
CA LEU A 309 19.99 -25.45 -4.43
C LEU A 309 20.22 -24.09 -3.76
N ASN A 310 20.19 -24.02 -2.42
CA ASN A 310 20.42 -22.77 -1.70
C ASN A 310 21.77 -22.12 -2.05
N GLU A 311 22.85 -22.91 -2.11
CA GLU A 311 24.17 -22.44 -2.53
C GLU A 311 24.18 -21.89 -3.96
N THR A 312 23.49 -22.57 -4.88
CA THR A 312 23.34 -22.11 -6.27
C THR A 312 22.59 -20.78 -6.32
N LEU A 313 21.53 -20.62 -5.53
CA LEU A 313 20.76 -19.38 -5.48
C LEU A 313 21.56 -18.22 -4.88
N GLU A 314 22.38 -18.47 -3.85
CA GLU A 314 23.27 -17.44 -3.29
C GLU A 314 24.35 -17.01 -4.30
N GLN A 315 24.89 -17.94 -5.09
CA GLN A 315 25.82 -17.59 -6.18
C GLN A 315 25.14 -16.69 -7.23
N ILE A 316 23.91 -17.01 -7.62
CA ILE A 316 23.12 -16.20 -8.56
C ILE A 316 22.88 -14.80 -7.99
N LYS A 317 22.55 -14.68 -6.70
CA LYS A 317 22.38 -13.37 -6.05
C LYS A 317 23.67 -12.54 -6.11
N GLU A 318 24.83 -13.13 -5.86
CA GLU A 318 26.10 -12.41 -5.92
C GLU A 318 26.52 -12.05 -7.35
N GLU A 319 26.20 -12.90 -8.34
CA GLU A 319 26.38 -12.58 -9.76
C GLU A 319 25.52 -11.38 -10.17
N LEU A 320 24.22 -11.42 -9.89
CA LEU A 320 23.29 -10.33 -10.18
C LEU A 320 23.69 -9.02 -9.49
N TYR A 321 24.14 -9.10 -8.24
CA TYR A 321 24.66 -7.95 -7.52
C TYR A 321 25.85 -7.32 -8.25
N ARG A 322 26.81 -8.14 -8.69
CA ARG A 322 28.01 -7.69 -9.41
C ARG A 322 27.67 -7.05 -10.75
N GLU A 323 26.75 -7.64 -11.50
CA GLU A 323 26.25 -7.08 -12.76
C GLU A 323 25.59 -5.72 -12.55
N ASN A 324 24.78 -5.58 -11.51
CA ASN A 324 24.12 -4.31 -11.19
C ASN A 324 25.11 -3.23 -10.76
N VAL A 325 26.16 -3.59 -10.00
CA VAL A 325 27.26 -2.66 -9.66
C VAL A 325 27.99 -2.21 -10.92
N GLU A 326 28.37 -3.14 -11.79
CA GLU A 326 29.09 -2.82 -13.02
C GLU A 326 28.23 -1.99 -13.98
N PHE A 327 26.93 -2.30 -14.10
CA PHE A 327 25.98 -1.52 -14.86
C PHE A 327 25.91 -0.07 -14.38
N ARG A 328 25.81 0.15 -13.05
CA ARG A 328 25.80 1.51 -12.48
C ARG A 328 27.10 2.25 -12.80
N LYS A 329 28.25 1.58 -12.63
CA LYS A 329 29.56 2.15 -12.93
C LYS A 329 29.69 2.56 -14.41
N GLN A 330 29.27 1.70 -15.34
CA GLN A 330 29.32 1.97 -16.78
C GLN A 330 28.39 3.11 -17.21
N ASN A 331 27.27 3.30 -16.51
CA ASN A 331 26.29 4.35 -16.80
C ASN A 331 26.49 5.62 -15.94
N GLY A 332 27.55 5.70 -15.13
CA GLY A 332 27.82 6.86 -14.27
C GLY A 332 26.78 7.08 -13.16
N LEU A 333 26.13 6.01 -12.70
CA LEU A 333 25.07 6.05 -11.69
C LEU A 333 25.65 5.83 -10.28
N PRO A 334 25.14 6.54 -9.25
CA PRO A 334 25.66 6.44 -7.89
C PRO A 334 25.35 5.07 -7.25
N GLU A 335 26.32 4.47 -6.56
CA GLU A 335 26.20 3.12 -5.98
C GLU A 335 25.27 3.04 -4.75
N ASN A 336 25.14 4.15 -4.01
CA ASN A 336 24.35 4.22 -2.77
C ASN A 336 22.93 4.75 -3.00
N VAL A 337 22.55 4.99 -4.26
CA VAL A 337 21.22 5.48 -4.59
C VAL A 337 20.63 4.64 -5.70
N PHE A 338 19.42 4.18 -5.48
CA PHE A 338 18.80 3.16 -6.29
C PHE A 338 17.48 3.72 -6.80
N TRP A 339 17.45 4.03 -8.08
CA TRP A 339 16.36 4.72 -8.76
C TRP A 339 15.80 3.89 -9.90
N LEU A 340 14.87 4.47 -10.65
CA LEU A 340 14.49 3.93 -11.95
C LEU A 340 15.71 3.81 -12.85
N ASN A 341 15.78 2.75 -13.65
CA ASN A 341 16.84 2.47 -14.61
C ASN A 341 18.26 2.34 -14.01
N HIS A 342 18.39 2.05 -12.71
CA HIS A 342 19.68 1.88 -12.01
C HIS A 342 20.20 0.44 -11.98
N PHE A 343 19.41 -0.51 -12.49
CA PHE A 343 19.75 -1.92 -12.45
C PHE A 343 19.74 -2.49 -13.86
N ALA A 344 20.64 -3.44 -14.12
CA ALA A 344 20.58 -4.28 -15.30
C ALA A 344 19.55 -5.39 -15.13
N GLN A 345 19.44 -5.95 -13.91
CA GLN A 345 18.56 -7.07 -13.61
C GLN A 345 17.94 -6.92 -12.21
N GLU A 346 16.67 -7.30 -12.05
CA GLU A 346 16.04 -7.34 -10.73
C GLU A 346 16.32 -8.66 -10.00
N GLY A 347 16.28 -9.79 -10.69
CA GLY A 347 16.33 -11.09 -10.00
C GLY A 347 15.96 -12.27 -10.86
N ARG A 348 15.71 -13.40 -10.20
CA ARG A 348 15.13 -14.60 -10.80
C ARG A 348 13.83 -14.98 -10.10
N VAL A 349 13.03 -15.77 -10.82
CA VAL A 349 11.88 -16.48 -10.27
C VAL A 349 12.19 -17.97 -10.27
N LEU A 350 12.07 -18.61 -9.11
CA LEU A 350 12.31 -20.03 -8.90
C LEU A 350 10.97 -20.79 -8.87
N TYR A 351 10.90 -21.82 -9.69
CA TYR A 351 9.80 -22.78 -9.79
C TYR A 351 10.31 -24.16 -9.43
N ILE A 352 9.69 -24.82 -8.44
CA ILE A 352 10.05 -26.19 -8.05
C ILE A 352 9.10 -27.15 -8.76
N MET A 353 9.68 -28.05 -9.55
CA MET A 353 8.97 -28.84 -10.56
C MET A 353 8.61 -30.24 -10.05
N ASP A 354 7.46 -30.74 -10.50
CA ASP A 354 7.03 -32.11 -10.29
C ASP A 354 7.94 -33.11 -11.03
N LYS A 355 7.79 -34.40 -10.72
CA LYS A 355 8.63 -35.49 -11.26
C LYS A 355 8.71 -35.50 -12.79
N ASP A 356 7.65 -35.04 -13.47
CA ASP A 356 7.55 -35.01 -14.93
C ASP A 356 8.13 -33.71 -15.52
N ASN A 357 8.64 -32.81 -14.66
CA ASN A 357 9.13 -31.47 -14.97
C ASN A 357 8.10 -30.64 -15.76
N LYS A 358 6.81 -30.86 -15.53
CA LYS A 358 5.73 -30.25 -16.28
C LYS A 358 5.02 -29.16 -15.49
N TYR A 359 4.74 -29.41 -14.22
CA TYR A 359 4.04 -28.48 -13.34
C TYR A 359 4.82 -28.21 -12.07
N LEU A 360 4.42 -27.19 -11.33
CA LEU A 360 4.90 -26.98 -9.98
C LEU A 360 4.43 -28.09 -9.04
N VAL A 361 5.29 -28.50 -8.11
CA VAL A 361 4.93 -29.43 -7.02
C VAL A 361 3.77 -28.85 -6.19
N ASP A 362 3.91 -27.57 -5.81
CA ASP A 362 2.87 -26.78 -5.16
C ASP A 362 2.68 -25.46 -5.91
N SER A 363 1.48 -25.24 -6.45
CA SER A 363 1.12 -24.04 -7.21
C SER A 363 1.09 -22.76 -6.35
N LYS A 364 1.15 -22.87 -5.02
CA LYS A 364 1.27 -21.73 -4.10
C LYS A 364 2.72 -21.33 -3.79
N LEU A 365 3.70 -22.10 -4.26
CA LEU A 365 5.13 -21.90 -3.97
C LEU A 365 5.89 -21.43 -5.21
N ILE A 366 5.89 -20.12 -5.43
CA ILE A 366 6.74 -19.44 -6.41
C ILE A 366 7.65 -18.49 -5.65
N PHE A 367 8.96 -18.56 -5.90
CA PHE A 367 9.94 -17.81 -5.11
C PHE A 367 10.67 -16.75 -5.93
N SER A 368 10.90 -15.58 -5.35
CA SER A 368 11.82 -14.57 -5.87
C SER A 368 13.21 -14.79 -5.29
N VAL A 369 14.22 -14.71 -6.16
CA VAL A 369 15.63 -14.77 -5.81
C VAL A 369 16.25 -13.45 -6.25
N LYS A 370 16.54 -12.57 -5.29
CA LYS A 370 16.96 -11.19 -5.54
C LYS A 370 18.33 -10.90 -4.90
N PRO A 371 19.21 -10.15 -5.58
CA PRO A 371 20.43 -9.64 -4.96
C PRO A 371 20.09 -8.59 -3.88
N LYS A 372 21.01 -8.42 -2.92
CA LYS A 372 20.86 -7.55 -1.74
C LYS A 372 20.48 -6.09 -2.04
N ASP A 373 20.82 -5.58 -3.21
CA ASP A 373 20.54 -4.21 -3.62
C ASP A 373 19.15 -4.02 -4.23
N THR A 374 18.58 -5.05 -4.84
CA THR A 374 17.19 -5.03 -5.35
C THR A 374 16.16 -5.49 -4.29
N GLU A 375 16.62 -6.13 -3.21
CA GLU A 375 15.80 -6.44 -2.03
C GLU A 375 15.47 -5.20 -1.19
N LYS A 376 16.35 -4.19 -1.22
CA LYS A 376 16.13 -2.91 -0.54
C LYS A 376 15.01 -2.16 -1.29
N ASN A 377 13.92 -1.84 -0.58
CA ASN A 377 12.74 -1.22 -1.19
C ASN A 377 13.03 0.24 -1.56
N HIS A 378 13.16 0.54 -2.85
CA HIS A 378 13.85 1.76 -3.26
C HIS A 378 13.04 3.01 -3.55
N TRP A 379 11.72 2.96 -3.76
CA TRP A 379 10.89 4.19 -3.82
C TRP A 379 9.42 3.93 -3.50
N GLU A 380 8.97 2.67 -3.53
CA GLU A 380 7.59 2.31 -3.17
C GLU A 380 7.20 2.69 -1.73
N GLN A 381 8.18 2.97 -0.87
CA GLN A 381 7.97 3.24 0.56
C GLN A 381 8.13 4.71 0.97
N PHE A 382 8.51 5.64 0.07
CA PHE A 382 8.77 7.03 0.44
C PHE A 382 9.69 7.09 1.68
N ASP A 383 10.86 6.47 1.60
CA ASP A 383 11.72 6.19 2.74
C ASP A 383 12.40 7.43 3.36
N SER A 384 13.14 7.25 4.45
CA SER A 384 13.80 8.33 5.18
C SER A 384 14.85 9.09 4.36
N GLY A 385 15.45 8.46 3.35
CA GLY A 385 16.46 9.07 2.47
C GLY A 385 15.82 10.09 1.52
N ILE A 386 14.74 9.66 0.85
CA ILE A 386 13.96 10.52 -0.07
C ILE A 386 13.36 11.70 0.71
N GLN A 387 12.81 11.42 1.89
CA GLN A 387 12.30 12.43 2.79
C GLN A 387 13.37 13.47 3.15
N SER A 388 14.56 13.04 3.59
CA SER A 388 15.65 13.96 3.93
C SER A 388 16.06 14.84 2.75
N LYS A 389 16.11 14.29 1.53
CA LYS A 389 16.43 15.04 0.30
C LYS A 389 15.38 16.12 0.01
N ILE A 390 14.10 15.80 0.13
CA ILE A 390 13.02 16.78 -0.09
C ILE A 390 13.09 17.92 0.94
N LEU A 391 13.41 17.62 2.21
CA LEU A 391 13.56 18.65 3.25
C LEU A 391 14.75 19.57 2.98
N LEU A 392 15.90 18.98 2.59
CA LEU A 392 17.11 19.73 2.27
C LEU A 392 16.87 20.70 1.11
N ILE A 393 16.27 20.21 0.01
CA ILE A 393 15.91 21.02 -1.15
C ILE A 393 14.92 22.13 -0.76
N SER A 394 13.90 21.80 0.03
CA SER A 394 12.92 22.78 0.48
C SER A 394 13.57 23.88 1.33
N LYS A 395 14.57 23.52 2.16
CA LYS A 395 15.36 24.46 2.97
C LYS A 395 16.25 25.33 2.07
N GLU A 396 16.97 24.75 1.13
CA GLU A 396 17.81 25.49 0.19
C GLU A 396 17.00 26.48 -0.66
N LEU A 397 15.83 26.07 -1.16
CA LEU A 397 14.92 26.93 -1.91
C LEU A 397 14.52 28.15 -1.06
N LYS A 398 14.16 27.94 0.21
CA LYS A 398 13.84 29.02 1.15
C LYS A 398 15.03 29.94 1.44
N GLU A 399 16.21 29.39 1.70
CA GLU A 399 17.43 30.17 1.95
C GLU A 399 17.82 31.01 0.73
N LYS A 400 17.55 30.51 -0.47
CA LYS A 400 17.72 31.21 -1.75
C LYS A 400 16.57 32.19 -2.06
N GLY A 401 15.59 32.35 -1.17
CA GLY A 401 14.42 33.23 -1.36
C GLY A 401 13.44 32.77 -2.44
N MET A 402 13.54 31.51 -2.89
CA MET A 402 12.66 30.93 -3.90
C MET A 402 11.44 30.26 -3.27
N ALA A 403 10.29 30.35 -3.94
CA ALA A 403 9.08 29.68 -3.48
C ALA A 403 9.19 28.17 -3.62
N VAL A 404 8.80 27.42 -2.58
CA VAL A 404 8.71 25.95 -2.61
C VAL A 404 7.45 25.55 -3.36
N THR A 405 7.56 25.44 -4.68
CA THR A 405 6.48 25.08 -5.60
C THR A 405 6.70 23.70 -6.22
N LYS A 406 5.67 23.17 -6.89
CA LYS A 406 5.76 21.97 -7.72
C LYS A 406 6.94 22.03 -8.69
N ASP A 407 7.05 23.12 -9.44
CA ASP A 407 8.02 23.23 -10.53
C ASP A 407 9.46 23.34 -9.98
N THR A 408 9.66 24.09 -8.90
CA THR A 408 10.98 24.20 -8.25
C THR A 408 11.39 22.89 -7.59
N LEU A 409 10.48 22.22 -6.87
CA LEU A 409 10.79 20.95 -6.22
C LEU A 409 11.10 19.86 -7.25
N LYS A 410 10.29 19.76 -8.31
CA LYS A 410 10.49 18.79 -9.37
C LYS A 410 11.85 18.96 -10.04
N LYS A 411 12.20 20.22 -10.34
CA LYS A 411 13.49 20.56 -10.95
C LYS A 411 14.67 20.22 -10.03
N GLU A 412 14.61 20.59 -8.76
CA GLU A 412 15.73 20.37 -7.82
C GLU A 412 15.83 18.92 -7.33
N LEU A 413 14.70 18.20 -7.24
CA LEU A 413 14.70 16.77 -6.90
C LEU A 413 15.30 15.92 -8.00
N ASP A 414 15.31 16.43 -9.22
CA ASP A 414 15.78 15.77 -10.45
C ASP A 414 15.10 14.41 -10.62
N ILE A 415 13.77 14.41 -10.50
CA ILE A 415 12.93 13.22 -10.64
C ILE A 415 12.12 13.26 -11.92
N ASP A 416 12.01 12.10 -12.56
CA ASP A 416 11.27 11.93 -13.81
C ASP A 416 9.76 12.18 -13.62
N ASP A 417 9.08 12.45 -14.73
CA ASP A 417 7.65 12.80 -14.73
C ASP A 417 6.76 11.72 -14.12
N TYR A 418 7.11 10.45 -14.30
CA TYR A 418 6.33 9.34 -13.77
C TYR A 418 6.45 9.26 -12.25
N THR A 419 7.69 9.27 -11.73
CA THR A 419 7.96 9.26 -10.29
C THR A 419 7.34 10.48 -9.62
N TRP A 420 7.44 11.65 -10.28
CA TRP A 420 6.74 12.85 -9.85
C TRP A 420 5.25 12.60 -9.75
N GLN A 421 4.55 12.19 -10.80
CA GLN A 421 3.10 11.98 -10.77
C GLN A 421 2.65 11.01 -9.68
N ARG A 422 3.38 9.90 -9.49
CA ARG A 422 3.06 8.87 -8.48
C ARG A 422 3.16 9.41 -7.05
N HIS A 423 4.15 10.25 -6.78
CA HIS A 423 4.45 10.73 -5.43
C HIS A 423 4.18 12.22 -5.25
N GLU A 424 3.63 12.91 -6.25
CA GLU A 424 3.48 14.37 -6.28
C GLU A 424 2.78 14.86 -5.01
N THR A 425 1.67 14.22 -4.67
CA THR A 425 0.91 14.58 -3.47
C THR A 425 1.71 14.34 -2.20
N ASP A 426 2.51 13.29 -2.12
CA ASP A 426 3.34 13.00 -0.94
C ASP A 426 4.56 13.92 -0.84
N ILE A 427 5.22 14.22 -1.96
CA ILE A 427 6.35 15.16 -2.09
C ILE A 427 5.88 16.57 -1.75
N LEU A 428 4.80 17.01 -2.38
CA LEU A 428 4.19 18.32 -2.12
C LEU A 428 3.71 18.39 -0.69
N ASN A 429 2.95 17.44 -0.16
CA ASN A 429 2.54 17.48 1.25
C ASN A 429 3.73 17.51 2.21
N PHE A 430 4.82 16.84 1.85
CA PHE A 430 6.04 16.79 2.65
C PHE A 430 6.81 18.12 2.61
N ALA A 431 6.84 18.79 1.46
CA ALA A 431 7.48 20.10 1.28
C ALA A 431 6.59 21.29 1.75
N LEU A 432 5.27 21.18 1.55
CA LEU A 432 4.21 22.18 1.82
C LEU A 432 3.77 22.26 3.28
N VAL A 433 4.31 21.42 4.16
CA VAL A 433 4.33 21.65 5.63
C VAL A 433 4.78 23.08 6.01
N THR A 434 5.26 23.86 5.04
CA THR A 434 5.72 25.23 5.16
C THR A 434 4.73 26.33 4.68
N LEU A 435 3.55 26.00 4.14
CA LEU A 435 2.54 26.98 3.73
C LEU A 435 1.32 26.95 4.67
N GLY A 436 1.43 27.61 5.82
CA GLY A 436 0.38 27.66 6.83
C GLY A 436 -0.86 28.44 6.36
N ALA A 437 -2.04 27.82 6.48
CA ALA A 437 -3.30 28.55 6.60
C ALA A 437 -3.39 29.20 7.98
N SER A 438 -3.96 30.40 8.07
CA SER A 438 -4.11 31.13 9.33
C SER A 438 -5.24 30.53 10.20
N PRO A 439 -4.97 30.13 11.46
CA PRO A 439 -5.97 29.49 12.32
C PRO A 439 -6.94 30.50 12.95
N LYS A 440 -8.21 30.12 13.00
CA LYS A 440 -9.21 30.70 13.93
C LYS A 440 -9.11 29.91 15.24
N LYS A 441 -8.45 30.50 16.26
CA LYS A 441 -7.98 29.95 17.57
C LYS A 441 -6.69 29.11 17.51
N GLN A 442 -5.70 29.48 18.33
CA GLN A 442 -4.39 28.82 18.42
C GLN A 442 -4.47 27.58 19.33
N SER A 443 -4.62 26.40 18.74
CA SER A 443 -4.28 25.13 19.41
C SER A 443 -2.77 24.96 19.49
N LYS A 444 -2.26 24.44 20.62
CA LYS A 444 -0.89 23.93 20.72
C LYS A 444 -0.87 22.40 20.66
N VAL A 445 0.03 21.83 19.86
CA VAL A 445 0.17 20.38 19.70
C VAL A 445 1.52 19.92 20.21
N LEU A 446 1.51 18.89 21.06
CA LEU A 446 2.70 18.18 21.51
C LEU A 446 2.69 16.76 20.97
N VAL A 447 3.79 16.36 20.35
CA VAL A 447 4.00 15.00 19.85
C VAL A 447 5.10 14.36 20.68
N THR A 448 4.84 13.24 21.35
CA THR A 448 5.91 12.53 22.08
C THR A 448 6.68 11.60 21.14
N CYS A 449 7.98 11.41 21.37
CA CYS A 449 8.83 10.51 20.61
C CYS A 449 9.81 9.80 21.55
N GLY A 450 10.04 8.50 21.36
CA GLY A 450 11.03 7.73 22.13
C GLY A 450 10.59 6.29 22.43
N PHE A 451 11.48 5.50 23.01
CA PHE A 451 11.26 4.07 23.24
C PHE A 451 10.11 3.75 24.19
N PRO A 452 9.44 2.59 24.07
CA PRO A 452 8.57 2.09 25.15
C PRO A 452 9.29 2.18 26.52
N ALA A 453 8.52 2.42 27.58
CA ALA A 453 9.05 2.65 28.94
C ALA A 453 9.96 3.89 29.15
N SER A 454 10.02 4.82 28.18
CA SER A 454 10.76 6.09 28.34
C SER A 454 10.07 7.17 29.17
N GLY A 455 8.83 6.96 29.64
CA GLY A 455 8.10 7.93 30.48
C GLY A 455 7.07 8.81 29.76
N LYS A 456 6.88 8.66 28.45
CA LYS A 456 5.90 9.42 27.64
C LYS A 456 4.47 9.38 28.19
N SER A 457 3.99 8.19 28.57
CA SER A 457 2.62 8.03 29.08
C SER A 457 2.44 8.71 30.42
N TYR A 458 3.43 8.61 31.32
CA TYR A 458 3.43 9.37 32.58
C TYR A 458 3.32 10.89 32.32
N PHE A 459 4.16 11.41 31.41
CA PHE A 459 4.12 12.83 31.05
C PHE A 459 2.76 13.25 30.49
N SER A 460 2.23 12.49 29.52
CA SER A 460 0.95 12.83 28.90
C SER A 460 -0.25 12.69 29.83
N GLU A 461 -0.25 11.72 30.75
CA GLU A 461 -1.28 11.58 31.79
C GLU A 461 -1.27 12.77 32.75
N LYS A 462 -0.09 13.18 33.23
CA LYS A 462 0.04 14.38 34.08
C LYS A 462 -0.42 15.63 33.34
N LEU A 463 -0.03 15.76 32.07
CA LEU A 463 -0.43 16.91 31.28
C LEU A 463 -1.95 16.94 31.00
N ALA A 464 -2.60 15.78 30.89
CA ALA A 464 -4.05 15.71 30.77
C ALA A 464 -4.76 16.28 32.01
N LEU A 465 -4.21 16.09 33.21
CA LEU A 465 -4.72 16.71 34.45
C LEU A 465 -4.58 18.24 34.43
N ALA A 466 -3.67 18.78 33.63
CA ALA A 466 -3.51 20.22 33.40
C ALA A 466 -4.44 20.78 32.31
N GLY A 467 -5.41 19.98 31.83
CA GLY A 467 -6.40 20.40 30.85
C GLY A 467 -6.01 20.15 29.39
N TRP A 468 -4.93 19.40 29.12
CA TRP A 468 -4.59 18.99 27.76
C TRP A 468 -5.40 17.78 27.32
N LYS A 469 -5.76 17.74 26.04
CA LYS A 469 -6.39 16.57 25.45
C LYS A 469 -5.33 15.53 25.10
N ARG A 470 -5.33 14.41 25.83
CA ARG A 470 -4.46 13.26 25.53
C ARG A 470 -5.09 12.37 24.46
N ILE A 471 -4.29 12.04 23.44
CA ILE A 471 -4.63 11.08 22.38
C ILE A 471 -3.64 9.92 22.46
N ASN A 472 -4.12 8.76 22.89
CA ASN A 472 -3.34 7.54 23.00
C ASN A 472 -3.98 6.42 22.17
N GLN A 473 -3.16 5.72 21.36
CA GLN A 473 -3.65 4.67 20.48
C GLN A 473 -4.01 3.36 21.22
N ASP A 474 -3.30 3.03 22.28
CA ASP A 474 -3.59 1.83 23.10
C ASP A 474 -4.98 1.94 23.74
N GLU A 475 -5.43 3.15 24.07
CA GLU A 475 -6.78 3.41 24.60
C GLU A 475 -7.86 3.46 23.52
N LEU A 476 -7.56 4.06 22.36
CA LEU A 476 -8.52 4.24 21.26
C LEU A 476 -8.59 3.02 20.31
N GLY A 477 -7.64 2.09 20.43
CA GLY A 477 -7.53 0.84 19.68
C GLY A 477 -6.97 0.97 18.26
N THR A 478 -7.39 1.98 17.49
CA THR A 478 -6.94 2.12 16.09
C THR A 478 -6.36 3.50 15.80
N ARG A 479 -5.38 3.56 14.90
CA ARG A 479 -4.79 4.81 14.42
C ARG A 479 -5.84 5.76 13.82
N LYS A 480 -6.80 5.23 13.04
CA LYS A 480 -7.87 6.04 12.44
C LYS A 480 -8.69 6.78 13.50
N LYS A 481 -9.08 6.11 14.59
CA LYS A 481 -9.77 6.74 15.72
C LYS A 481 -8.95 7.85 16.37
N CYS A 482 -7.63 7.67 16.49
CA CYS A 482 -6.73 8.72 16.99
C CYS A 482 -6.72 9.94 16.06
N GLU A 483 -6.62 9.72 14.75
CA GLU A 483 -6.63 10.80 13.75
C GLU A 483 -7.96 11.55 13.71
N ASP A 484 -9.08 10.83 13.83
CA ASP A 484 -10.42 11.42 13.83
C ASP A 484 -10.64 12.27 15.10
N LEU A 485 -10.25 11.75 16.27
CA LEU A 485 -10.27 12.53 17.52
C LEU A 485 -9.32 13.74 17.42
N PHE A 486 -8.12 13.56 16.87
CA PHE A 486 -7.16 14.64 16.71
C PHE A 486 -7.73 15.80 15.89
N LYS A 487 -8.34 15.49 14.73
CA LYS A 487 -9.02 16.47 13.88
C LYS A 487 -10.16 17.19 14.61
N GLN A 488 -10.93 16.46 15.43
CA GLN A 488 -12.01 17.05 16.22
C GLN A 488 -11.47 18.06 17.25
N CYS A 489 -10.42 17.70 17.97
CA CYS A 489 -9.84 18.54 19.01
C CYS A 489 -9.20 19.81 18.42
N LEU A 490 -8.54 19.68 17.25
CA LEU A 490 -8.00 20.82 16.50
C LEU A 490 -9.11 21.80 16.09
N LYS A 491 -10.26 21.30 15.60
CA LYS A 491 -11.42 22.13 15.26
C LYS A 491 -12.00 22.86 16.48
N GLN A 492 -11.88 22.26 17.66
CA GLN A 492 -12.37 22.83 18.92
C GLN A 492 -11.39 23.84 19.54
N GLY A 493 -10.16 23.94 19.01
CA GLY A 493 -9.13 24.83 19.55
C GLY A 493 -8.49 24.29 20.83
N GLU A 494 -8.52 22.97 21.06
CA GLU A 494 -7.94 22.35 22.25
C GLU A 494 -6.41 22.24 22.14
N ASN A 495 -5.73 22.26 23.29
CA ASN A 495 -4.32 21.89 23.40
C ASN A 495 -4.21 20.37 23.47
N ILE A 496 -3.36 19.77 22.65
CA ILE A 496 -3.37 18.33 22.41
C ILE A 496 -1.99 17.72 22.64
N ILE A 497 -1.93 16.58 23.32
CA ILE A 497 -0.74 15.74 23.41
C ILE A 497 -0.99 14.37 22.79
N ILE A 498 -0.11 13.97 21.88
CA ILE A 498 -0.15 12.67 21.22
C ILE A 498 0.82 11.74 21.93
N ASP A 499 0.28 10.77 22.67
CA ASP A 499 1.03 9.78 23.43
C ASP A 499 1.24 8.51 22.59
N ARG A 500 2.35 8.49 21.84
CA ARG A 500 2.80 7.34 21.04
C ARG A 500 4.32 7.30 21.00
N CYS A 501 4.90 6.20 20.53
CA CYS A 501 6.36 6.11 20.35
C CYS A 501 6.88 6.99 19.21
N ASN A 502 6.08 7.17 18.13
CA ASN A 502 6.42 7.99 16.96
C ASN A 502 7.88 7.79 16.51
N GLN A 503 8.24 6.52 16.30
CA GLN A 503 9.62 6.03 16.19
C GLN A 503 10.30 6.44 14.87
N ASP A 504 9.52 6.64 13.82
CA ASP A 504 9.97 6.96 12.48
C ASP A 504 9.38 8.31 12.01
N ILE A 505 10.00 8.86 10.97
CA ILE A 505 9.62 10.16 10.40
C ILE A 505 8.18 10.11 9.84
N ALA A 506 7.76 8.98 9.26
CA ALA A 506 6.45 8.85 8.65
C ALA A 506 5.31 8.94 9.69
N GLN A 507 5.52 8.39 10.89
CA GLN A 507 4.59 8.50 12.02
C GLN A 507 4.50 9.94 12.52
N ARG A 508 5.64 10.62 12.72
CA ARG A 508 5.70 12.02 13.16
C ARG A 508 5.05 12.97 12.16
N ARG A 509 5.36 12.79 10.86
CA ARG A 509 4.80 13.56 9.74
C ARG A 509 3.29 13.56 9.70
N ASN A 510 2.67 12.43 10.03
CA ASN A 510 1.21 12.31 9.98
C ASN A 510 0.50 13.37 10.84
N TRP A 511 1.07 13.67 12.01
CA TRP A 511 0.52 14.65 12.95
C TRP A 511 0.74 16.07 12.45
N LEU A 512 1.95 16.37 11.97
CA LEU A 512 2.26 17.65 11.31
C LEU A 512 1.28 17.93 10.16
N LYS A 513 1.10 16.96 9.25
CA LYS A 513 0.19 17.08 8.10
C LYS A 513 -1.23 17.45 8.52
N ILE A 514 -1.78 16.77 9.53
CA ILE A 514 -3.15 17.03 10.00
C ILE A 514 -3.25 18.40 10.66
N SER A 515 -2.28 18.79 11.49
CA SER A 515 -2.23 20.10 12.14
C SER A 515 -2.16 21.24 11.13
N TYR A 516 -1.25 21.18 10.16
CA TYR A 516 -1.10 22.22 9.15
C TYR A 516 -2.32 22.33 8.25
N ALA A 517 -2.95 21.20 7.88
CA ALA A 517 -4.22 21.21 7.15
C ALA A 517 -5.36 21.86 7.94
N ALA A 518 -5.28 21.87 9.28
CA ALA A 518 -6.19 22.58 10.16
C ALA A 518 -5.76 24.04 10.45
N GLY A 519 -4.67 24.52 9.84
CA GLY A 519 -4.09 25.84 10.08
C GLY A 519 -3.30 25.97 11.38
N VAL A 520 -3.02 24.87 12.09
CA VAL A 520 -2.27 24.90 13.35
C VAL A 520 -0.79 24.76 13.06
N SER A 521 0.00 25.77 13.46
CA SER A 521 1.45 25.83 13.24
C SER A 521 2.30 25.79 14.52
N ASP A 522 1.67 25.76 15.70
CA ASP A 522 2.35 25.68 17.00
C ASP A 522 2.43 24.20 17.46
N ILE A 523 3.39 23.48 16.87
CA ILE A 523 3.52 22.02 16.98
C ILE A 523 4.93 21.69 17.48
N HIS A 524 5.06 21.11 18.67
CA HIS A 524 6.36 20.77 19.26
C HIS A 524 6.54 19.26 19.39
N LEU A 525 7.76 18.79 19.17
CA LEU A 525 8.16 17.42 19.43
C LEU A 525 8.86 17.32 20.80
N LEU A 526 8.42 16.38 21.63
CA LEU A 526 9.04 16.03 22.89
C LEU A 526 9.78 14.70 22.74
N TRP A 527 11.10 14.75 22.60
CA TRP A 527 11.92 13.57 22.38
C TRP A 527 12.49 13.04 23.69
N PHE A 528 11.88 11.97 24.20
CA PHE A 528 12.35 11.21 25.36
C PHE A 528 13.53 10.33 24.96
N LYS A 529 14.72 10.92 24.95
CA LYS A 529 16.01 10.27 24.70
C LYS A 529 16.54 9.64 25.99
N ILE A 530 15.73 8.73 26.55
CA ILE A 530 16.10 7.95 27.73
C ILE A 530 16.93 6.75 27.30
N ASP A 531 17.97 6.44 28.07
CA ASP A 531 18.86 5.31 27.84
C ASP A 531 18.08 4.00 27.61
N GLN A 532 18.52 3.22 26.60
CA GLN A 532 17.83 2.00 26.19
C GLN A 532 17.88 0.92 27.27
N GLU A 533 18.96 0.82 28.04
CA GLU A 533 19.11 -0.18 29.10
C GLU A 533 18.21 0.18 30.29
N LEU A 534 18.05 1.48 30.58
CA LEU A 534 17.05 1.94 31.54
C LEU A 534 15.61 1.67 31.07
N CYS A 535 15.31 1.82 29.78
CA CYS A 535 13.99 1.47 29.25
C CYS A 535 13.72 -0.05 29.36
N LYS A 536 14.74 -0.89 29.09
CA LYS A 536 14.66 -2.35 29.28
C LYS A 536 14.44 -2.72 30.74
N SER A 537 15.17 -2.12 31.69
CA SER A 537 14.98 -2.43 33.11
C SER A 537 13.57 -2.04 33.58
N ARG A 538 13.05 -0.90 33.11
CA ARG A 538 11.68 -0.45 33.41
C ARG A 538 10.59 -1.34 32.82
N ILE A 539 10.78 -1.88 31.61
CA ILE A 539 9.75 -2.72 30.97
C ILE A 539 9.58 -4.06 31.68
N VAL A 540 10.66 -4.61 32.25
CA VAL A 540 10.64 -5.87 32.99
C VAL A 540 9.79 -5.80 34.25
N VAL A 541 9.79 -4.65 34.94
CA VAL A 541 9.11 -4.44 36.22
C VAL A 541 7.75 -3.73 36.10
N ARG A 542 7.33 -3.36 34.88
CA ARG A 542 6.09 -2.57 34.69
C ARG A 542 4.84 -3.45 34.82
N GLU A 543 3.97 -3.08 35.75
CA GLU A 543 2.70 -3.80 35.99
C GLU A 543 1.54 -3.32 35.10
N ASN A 544 1.60 -2.07 34.62
CA ASN A 544 0.48 -1.36 33.98
C ASN A 544 0.76 -0.97 32.51
N HIS A 545 0.77 -1.93 31.58
CA HIS A 545 0.64 -1.63 30.15
C HIS A 545 -0.26 -2.66 29.43
N PRO A 546 -1.30 -2.25 28.70
CA PRO A 546 -2.28 -3.18 28.11
C PRO A 546 -1.71 -4.04 26.97
N THR A 547 -0.64 -3.59 26.30
CA THR A 547 -0.18 -4.15 25.02
C THR A 547 1.21 -4.81 25.03
N ILE A 548 1.91 -4.88 26.17
CA ILE A 548 3.29 -5.44 26.23
C ILE A 548 3.36 -6.59 27.25
N PRO A 549 3.79 -7.81 26.85
CA PRO A 549 3.97 -8.94 27.76
C PRO A 549 5.04 -8.65 28.83
N LYS A 550 4.86 -9.22 30.03
CA LYS A 550 5.84 -9.14 31.13
C LYS A 550 7.13 -9.90 30.79
N GLY A 551 8.25 -9.49 31.40
CA GLY A 551 9.50 -10.25 31.38
C GLY A 551 10.36 -10.07 30.12
N ASN A 552 11.19 -11.07 29.79
CA ASN A 552 12.20 -11.00 28.72
C ASN A 552 11.62 -10.72 27.32
N GLU A 553 10.34 -10.98 27.10
CA GLU A 553 9.63 -10.64 25.85
C GLU A 553 9.55 -9.12 25.62
N GLY A 554 9.43 -8.32 26.69
CA GLY A 554 9.44 -6.85 26.61
C GLY A 554 10.79 -6.28 26.18
N VAL A 555 11.90 -6.94 26.53
CA VAL A 555 13.26 -6.56 26.10
C VAL A 555 13.40 -6.73 24.59
N GLY A 556 12.85 -7.81 24.02
CA GLY A 556 12.83 -8.05 22.58
C GLY A 556 12.08 -6.97 21.80
N ILE A 557 11.06 -6.35 22.40
CA ILE A 557 10.34 -5.22 21.81
C ILE A 557 11.26 -4.00 21.74
N ILE A 558 11.96 -3.65 22.82
CA ILE A 558 12.90 -2.51 22.81
C ILE A 558 13.97 -2.69 21.73
N ASN A 559 14.55 -3.89 21.60
CA ASN A 559 15.57 -4.15 20.57
C ASN A 559 15.03 -3.92 19.15
N LYS A 560 13.82 -4.42 18.83
CA LYS A 560 13.16 -4.13 17.55
C LYS A 560 12.93 -2.63 17.34
N PHE A 561 12.53 -1.92 18.39
CA PHE A 561 12.33 -0.48 18.33
C PHE A 561 13.64 0.27 18.03
N VAL A 562 14.77 -0.16 18.60
CA VAL A 562 16.09 0.43 18.33
C VAL A 562 16.46 0.30 16.85
N GLU A 563 16.24 -0.88 16.24
CA GLU A 563 16.51 -1.11 14.82
C GLU A 563 15.64 -0.24 13.89
N MET A 564 14.41 0.06 14.31
CA MET A 564 13.45 0.85 13.53
C MET A 564 13.50 2.37 13.80
N PHE A 565 14.25 2.83 14.80
CA PHE A 565 14.15 4.21 15.27
C PHE A 565 14.90 5.19 14.37
N ASN A 566 14.23 6.26 13.94
CA ASN A 566 14.86 7.41 13.30
C ASN A 566 14.86 8.60 14.26
N GLU A 567 16.06 9.06 14.64
CA GLU A 567 16.20 10.25 15.49
C GLU A 567 15.46 11.46 14.89
N PRO A 568 14.79 12.27 15.72
CA PRO A 568 14.17 13.50 15.25
C PRO A 568 15.17 14.49 14.65
N SER A 569 14.76 15.16 13.58
CA SER A 569 15.57 16.19 12.91
C SER A 569 14.82 17.52 12.81
N GLU A 570 15.55 18.64 12.91
CA GLU A 570 14.98 19.98 12.67
C GLU A 570 14.35 20.13 11.29
N LEU A 571 14.82 19.32 10.33
CA LEU A 571 14.25 19.27 8.98
C LEU A 571 12.77 18.87 8.99
N GLU A 572 12.29 18.16 10.02
CA GLU A 572 10.89 17.71 10.09
C GLU A 572 9.88 18.86 10.30
N ASN A 573 10.34 20.10 10.51
CA ASN A 573 9.52 21.30 10.65
C ASN A 573 8.55 21.27 11.84
N PHE A 574 9.01 20.79 13.00
CA PHE A 574 8.38 21.11 14.27
C PHE A 574 8.75 22.55 14.69
N SER A 575 7.84 23.26 15.36
CA SER A 575 8.11 24.60 15.94
C SER A 575 9.26 24.55 16.94
N SER A 576 9.40 23.43 17.66
CA SER A 576 10.63 23.10 18.39
C SER A 576 10.73 21.59 18.62
N ILE A 577 11.97 21.11 18.75
CA ILE A 577 12.28 19.77 19.25
C ILE A 577 12.91 19.94 20.63
N THR A 578 12.30 19.36 21.66
CA THR A 578 12.82 19.38 23.03
C THR A 578 13.28 17.97 23.41
N THR A 579 14.58 17.81 23.61
CA THR A 579 15.17 16.57 24.09
C THR A 579 15.00 16.46 25.61
N ILE A 580 14.57 15.29 26.07
CA ILE A 580 14.34 14.95 27.47
C ILE A 580 15.17 13.71 27.77
N THR A 581 16.19 13.88 28.60
CA THR A 581 17.18 12.86 28.96
C THR A 581 17.00 12.34 30.38
N SER A 582 16.19 13.01 31.20
CA SER A 582 15.96 12.63 32.59
C SER A 582 14.52 12.89 33.06
N GLU A 583 14.14 12.26 34.18
CA GLU A 583 12.85 12.49 34.84
C GLU A 583 12.71 13.93 35.35
N LEU A 584 13.82 14.54 35.80
CA LEU A 584 13.85 15.93 36.24
C LEU A 584 13.50 16.88 35.09
N GLU A 585 14.08 16.67 33.91
CA GLU A 585 13.75 17.45 32.71
C GLU A 585 12.29 17.24 32.29
N SER A 586 11.79 16.01 32.36
CA SER A 586 10.38 15.70 32.11
C SER A 586 9.46 16.47 33.07
N ASN A 587 9.79 16.52 34.36
CA ASN A 587 8.97 17.20 35.38
C ASN A 587 9.02 18.73 35.22
N ASN A 588 10.20 19.31 34.97
CA ASN A 588 10.34 20.75 34.68
C ASN A 588 9.52 21.16 33.44
N LEU A 589 9.46 20.27 32.45
CA LEU A 589 8.69 20.51 31.24
C LEU A 589 7.18 20.42 31.48
N LEU A 590 6.71 19.56 32.39
CA LEU A 590 5.30 19.53 32.81
C LEU A 590 4.87 20.87 33.42
N GLU A 591 5.71 21.47 34.26
CA GLU A 591 5.43 22.79 34.83
C GLU A 591 5.33 23.88 33.75
N LYS A 592 6.24 23.85 32.77
CA LYS A 592 6.21 24.76 31.61
C LYS A 592 4.89 24.70 30.84
N TYR A 593 4.26 23.52 30.76
CA TYR A 593 2.97 23.35 30.06
C TYR A 593 1.74 23.42 30.98
N GLY A 594 1.92 23.87 32.22
CA GLY A 594 0.83 24.25 33.13
C GLY A 594 0.45 23.20 34.17
N PHE A 595 1.18 22.09 34.29
CA PHE A 595 0.96 21.14 35.38
C PHE A 595 1.53 21.69 36.69
N LYS A 596 0.76 21.61 37.78
CA LYS A 596 1.22 21.99 39.12
C LYS A 596 1.27 20.76 40.00
N TYR A 597 2.45 20.47 40.56
CA TYR A 597 2.55 19.48 41.62
C TYR A 597 1.86 20.03 42.87
N THR A 598 0.75 19.41 43.28
CA THR A 598 0.19 19.64 44.62
C THR A 598 1.17 19.08 45.63
N ALA A 599 1.63 19.91 46.58
CA ALA A 599 2.47 19.44 47.68
C ALA A 599 1.77 18.26 48.40
N PRO A 600 2.49 17.20 48.80
CA PRO A 600 1.93 16.21 49.69
C PRO A 600 1.50 16.91 50.99
N ASP A 601 0.29 16.61 51.45
CA ASP A 601 -0.26 17.17 52.68
C ASP A 601 0.53 16.61 53.88
N VAL A 602 1.54 17.35 54.34
CA VAL A 602 2.42 16.96 55.46
C VAL A 602 1.73 16.93 56.82
N ASN A 603 0.41 17.12 56.89
CA ASN A 603 -0.37 17.06 58.13
C ASN A 603 -1.39 15.91 58.19
N ALA A 604 -1.41 15.01 57.21
CA ALA A 604 -2.36 13.90 57.17
C ALA A 604 -1.74 12.55 57.59
N ASP A 605 -0.88 12.51 58.62
CA ASP A 605 -0.65 11.26 59.37
C ASP A 605 0.00 11.51 60.75
N VAL A 606 -0.81 11.94 61.73
CA VAL A 606 -0.50 11.75 63.15
C VAL A 606 -1.75 11.18 63.84
N SER A 607 -2.07 9.93 63.53
CA SER A 607 -2.84 9.09 64.44
C SER A 607 -2.41 7.63 64.27
N ALA A 608 -1.24 7.31 64.81
CA ALA A 608 -0.86 5.92 65.06
C ALA A 608 -1.84 5.33 66.10
N PRO A 609 -2.53 4.21 65.82
CA PRO A 609 -3.08 3.39 66.87
C PRO A 609 -1.96 2.57 67.50
N ALA A 610 -1.92 2.55 68.83
CA ALA A 610 -1.00 1.73 69.62
C ALA A 610 -1.12 0.23 69.27
N PRO A 611 -0.05 -0.56 69.41
CA PRO A 611 -0.09 -1.98 69.11
C PRO A 611 -0.85 -2.72 70.21
N THR A 612 -1.92 -3.42 69.85
CA THR A 612 -2.55 -4.41 70.72
C THR A 612 -1.84 -5.75 70.56
N ASP A 613 -1.11 -6.13 71.61
CA ASP A 613 -0.75 -7.50 71.92
C ASP A 613 -2.00 -8.40 71.93
N THR A 614 -1.98 -9.48 71.15
CA THR A 614 -2.59 -10.75 71.57
C THR A 614 -1.84 -11.91 70.93
N SER A 615 -1.07 -12.60 71.76
CA SER A 615 -0.75 -14.01 71.61
C SER A 615 -2.02 -14.86 71.82
N SER A 616 -2.17 -15.95 71.05
CA SER A 616 -2.54 -17.31 71.51
C SER A 616 -3.24 -18.15 70.43
N SER A 617 -2.66 -19.34 70.19
CA SER A 617 -3.30 -20.63 69.88
C SER A 617 -4.48 -20.67 68.91
N SER A 618 -4.34 -21.31 67.75
CA SER A 618 -4.46 -22.76 67.51
C SER A 618 -4.16 -23.08 66.05
#